data_AF-A0A0N5DAH3-F1
#
_entry.id   AF-A0A0N5DAH3-F1
#
_cell.length_a   1.000
_cell.length_b   1.000
_cell.length_c   1.000
_cell.angle_alpha   90.00
_cell.angle_beta   90.00
_cell.angle_gamma   90.00
#
_symmetry.space_group_name_H-M   'P 1'
#
loop_
_entity.id
_entity.type
_entity.pdbx_description
1 polymer ?
#
loop_
_entity_poly.entity_id
_entity_poly.type
_entity_poly.pdbx_seq_one_letter_code
_entity_poly.pdbx_strand_id
1 'polypeptide(L)'
;KIHEQCKNRRKCRITVRASFFPNDPCPDTSKYLQISYKCKPVSFDDEIYCEGSIMQLTCKQNKKLAIYSAQYGQTVEKKAAHCAVSTSVKQGYTYSIIKFITY
;
A
#
# COMPACT_ATOMS: atom_id res chain seq x y z
N LYS A 1 -14.33 6.72 -13.11
CA LYS A 1 -13.67 6.97 -14.43
C LYS A 1 -12.20 7.35 -14.30
N ILE A 2 -11.85 8.44 -13.59
CA ILE A 2 -10.44 8.85 -13.41
C ILE A 2 -9.62 7.77 -12.68
N HIS A 3 -10.16 7.22 -11.58
CA HIS A 3 -9.54 6.11 -10.86
C HIS A 3 -9.21 4.93 -11.79
N GLU A 4 -10.20 4.43 -12.54
CA GLU A 4 -10.02 3.31 -13.46
C GLU A 4 -8.96 3.55 -14.55
N GLN A 5 -8.84 4.78 -15.04
CA GLN A 5 -7.86 5.12 -16.06
C GLN A 5 -6.44 5.28 -15.50
N CYS A 6 -6.30 5.73 -14.25
CA CYS A 6 -5.01 6.03 -13.64
C CYS A 6 -4.48 4.97 -12.67
N LYS A 7 -5.34 4.08 -12.14
CA LYS A 7 -4.93 3.06 -11.18
C LYS A 7 -3.79 2.22 -11.74
N ASN A 8 -2.79 1.97 -10.90
CA ASN A 8 -1.60 1.17 -11.23
C ASN A 8 -0.75 1.69 -12.42
N ARG A 9 -0.94 2.94 -12.86
CA ARG A 9 -0.09 3.57 -13.88
C ARG A 9 0.90 4.54 -13.23
N ARG A 10 2.15 4.49 -13.68
CA ARG A 10 3.20 5.46 -13.27
C ARG A 10 2.96 6.87 -13.83
N LYS A 11 2.33 6.95 -15.00
CA LYS A 11 1.92 8.21 -15.65
C LYS A 11 0.51 8.02 -16.19
N CYS A 12 -0.36 8.98 -15.89
CA CYS A 12 -1.74 9.02 -16.38
C CYS A 12 -2.00 10.42 -16.95
N ARG A 13 -2.54 10.49 -18.17
CA ARG A 13 -2.91 11.75 -18.83
C ARG A 13 -4.37 11.66 -19.24
N ILE A 14 -5.18 12.58 -18.74
CA ILE A 14 -6.62 12.66 -19.02
C ILE A 14 -6.93 14.10 -19.41
N THR A 15 -7.71 14.28 -20.47
CA THR A 15 -8.28 15.58 -20.81
C THR A 15 -9.58 15.75 -20.03
N VAL A 16 -9.63 16.70 -19.11
CA VAL A 16 -10.85 16.98 -18.32
C VAL A 16 -11.89 17.61 -19.23
N ARG A 17 -13.04 16.92 -19.40
CA ARG A 17 -14.18 17.39 -20.19
C ARG A 17 -15.47 17.14 -19.42
N ALA A 18 -16.49 17.96 -19.66
CA ALA A 18 -17.81 17.79 -19.05
C ALA A 18 -18.38 16.37 -19.30
N SER A 19 -18.11 15.76 -20.45
CA SER A 19 -18.54 14.39 -20.79
C SER A 19 -17.98 13.28 -19.86
N PHE A 20 -16.94 13.57 -19.07
CA PHE A 20 -16.50 12.64 -18.02
C PHE A 20 -17.49 12.57 -16.85
N PHE A 21 -18.25 13.65 -16.60
CA PHE A 21 -19.15 13.82 -15.47
C PHE A 21 -20.60 13.86 -15.99
N PRO A 22 -21.27 12.69 -16.12
CA PRO A 22 -22.66 12.67 -16.52
C PRO A 22 -23.51 13.45 -15.49
N ASN A 23 -24.50 14.21 -15.99
CA ASN A 23 -25.42 15.07 -15.22
C ASN A 23 -24.75 16.32 -14.63
N ASP A 24 -24.24 17.16 -15.53
CA ASP A 24 -23.74 18.47 -15.18
C ASP A 24 -24.91 19.43 -14.86
N PRO A 25 -25.08 19.90 -13.62
CA PRO A 25 -26.20 20.78 -13.25
C PRO A 25 -26.07 22.21 -13.77
N CYS A 26 -24.91 22.59 -14.33
CA CYS A 26 -24.64 23.97 -14.75
C CYS A 26 -23.73 24.06 -15.99
N PRO A 27 -24.16 23.60 -17.17
CA PRO A 27 -23.31 23.43 -18.36
C PRO A 27 -22.61 24.71 -18.84
N ASP A 28 -23.20 25.89 -18.62
CA ASP A 28 -22.67 27.18 -19.11
C ASP A 28 -21.70 27.88 -18.15
N THR A 29 -21.24 27.18 -17.11
CA THR A 29 -20.31 27.73 -16.12
C THR A 29 -18.90 27.14 -16.26
N SER A 30 -17.88 27.92 -15.88
CA SER A 30 -16.49 27.46 -15.91
C SER A 30 -16.23 26.39 -14.84
N LYS A 31 -15.92 25.18 -15.33
CA LYS A 31 -15.50 23.95 -14.62
C LYS A 31 -14.07 23.98 -14.08
N TYR A 32 -13.79 23.42 -12.90
CA TYR A 32 -12.45 22.92 -12.55
C TYR A 32 -12.52 21.54 -11.87
N LEU A 33 -11.43 20.77 -11.97
CA LEU A 33 -11.27 19.49 -11.29
C LEU A 33 -10.17 19.63 -10.24
N GLN A 34 -10.52 19.43 -8.98
CA GLN A 34 -9.54 19.26 -7.90
C GLN A 34 -9.32 17.77 -7.64
N ILE A 35 -8.06 17.34 -7.55
CA ILE A 35 -7.70 15.95 -7.28
C ILE A 35 -6.58 15.87 -6.24
N SER A 36 -6.72 14.92 -5.33
CA SER A 36 -5.69 14.53 -4.37
C SER A 36 -5.30 13.09 -4.65
N TYR A 37 -4.02 12.82 -4.89
CA TYR A 37 -3.53 11.47 -5.20
C TYR A 37 -2.23 11.17 -4.44
N LYS A 38 -1.91 9.88 -4.31
CA LYS A 38 -0.63 9.39 -3.79
C LYS A 38 -0.11 8.30 -4.70
N CYS A 39 1.21 8.27 -4.89
CA CYS A 39 1.86 7.17 -5.59
C CYS A 39 2.00 5.98 -4.65
N LYS A 40 1.63 4.79 -5.14
CA LYS A 40 2.04 3.53 -4.49
C LYS A 40 3.54 3.32 -4.72
N PRO A 41 4.29 2.79 -3.74
CA PRO A 41 5.71 2.49 -3.95
C PRO A 41 5.89 1.48 -5.08
N VAL A 42 7.02 1.56 -5.78
CA VAL A 42 7.36 0.63 -6.87
C VAL A 42 7.76 -0.75 -6.33
N SER A 43 8.37 -0.76 -5.16
CA SER A 43 8.77 -1.96 -4.40
C SER A 43 8.57 -1.69 -2.92
N PHE A 44 8.39 -2.76 -2.15
CA PHE A 44 8.39 -2.72 -0.69
C PHE A 44 9.75 -3.17 -0.19
N ASP A 45 10.23 -2.50 0.85
CA ASP A 45 11.36 -2.99 1.64
C ASP A 45 10.77 -3.88 2.73
N ASP A 46 10.83 -5.20 2.52
CA ASP A 46 10.36 -6.19 3.49
C ASP A 46 11.48 -6.49 4.49
N GLU A 47 11.23 -6.23 5.77
CA GLU A 47 12.13 -6.57 6.87
C GLU A 47 11.50 -7.62 7.80
N ILE A 48 12.31 -8.52 8.34
CA ILE A 48 11.87 -9.59 9.24
C ILE A 48 12.49 -9.36 10.61
N TYR A 49 11.64 -9.40 11.63
CA TYR A 49 12.03 -9.29 13.03
C TYR A 49 11.51 -10.52 13.76
N CYS A 50 12.40 -11.26 14.40
CA CYS A 50 12.05 -12.45 15.17
C CYS A 50 11.38 -12.06 16.50
N GLU A 51 10.63 -12.97 17.10
CA GLU A 51 10.02 -12.76 18.42
C GLU A 51 11.08 -12.37 19.46
N GLY A 52 10.79 -11.33 20.26
CA GLY A 52 11.70 -10.79 21.26
C GLY A 52 12.80 -9.85 20.74
N SER A 53 12.97 -9.68 19.42
CA SER A 53 13.93 -8.73 18.86
C SER A 53 13.41 -7.29 18.86
N ILE A 54 14.32 -6.31 18.91
CA ILE A 54 13.97 -4.89 18.78
C ILE A 54 13.82 -4.55 17.29
N MET A 55 12.64 -4.07 16.91
CA MET A 55 12.38 -3.55 15.57
C MET A 55 12.84 -2.10 15.43
N GLN A 56 13.68 -1.80 14.43
CA GLN A 56 14.15 -0.44 14.16
C GLN A 56 14.11 -0.11 12.66
N LEU A 57 13.05 0.59 12.24
CA LEU A 57 12.91 1.09 10.88
C LEU A 57 13.47 2.51 10.77
N THR A 58 14.28 2.79 9.74
CA THR A 58 14.87 4.13 9.52
C THR A 58 14.66 4.60 8.09
N CYS A 59 14.12 5.82 7.94
CA CYS A 59 14.03 6.51 6.66
C CYS A 59 15.21 7.47 6.49
N LYS A 60 15.64 7.70 5.24
CA LYS A 60 16.58 8.79 4.90
C LYS A 60 15.96 10.16 5.23
N GLN A 61 16.81 11.18 5.36
CA GLN A 61 16.38 12.55 5.64
C GLN A 61 15.25 12.99 4.70
N ASN A 62 14.29 13.75 5.24
CA ASN A 62 13.10 14.26 4.55
C ASN A 62 12.11 13.19 4.04
N LYS A 63 12.23 11.94 4.48
CA LYS A 63 11.23 10.88 4.27
C LYS A 63 10.57 10.49 5.59
N LYS A 64 9.38 9.91 5.50
CA LYS A 64 8.61 9.39 6.64
C LYS A 64 8.31 7.92 6.41
N LEU A 65 8.25 7.15 7.50
CA LEU A 65 7.84 5.75 7.44
C LEU A 65 6.38 5.65 7.00
N ALA A 66 6.11 4.74 6.07
CA ALA A 66 4.78 4.35 5.65
C ALA A 66 4.72 2.82 5.68
N ILE A 67 3.94 2.27 6.60
CA ILE A 67 3.80 0.82 6.74
C ILE A 67 2.63 0.35 5.89
N TYR A 68 2.90 -0.50 4.89
CA TYR A 68 1.90 -0.96 3.93
C TYR A 68 1.33 -2.34 4.26
N SER A 69 2.13 -3.21 4.87
CA SER A 69 1.74 -4.54 5.32
C SER A 69 2.56 -4.95 6.53
N ALA A 70 1.94 -5.66 7.48
CA ALA A 70 2.63 -6.28 8.60
C ALA A 70 1.92 -7.57 8.96
N GLN A 71 2.70 -8.63 9.17
CA GLN A 71 2.22 -9.96 9.53
C GLN A 71 3.01 -10.46 10.74
N TYR A 72 2.33 -11.11 11.66
CA TYR A 72 2.95 -11.79 12.79
C TYR A 72 2.45 -13.22 12.86
N GLY A 73 3.37 -14.14 13.11
CA GLY A 73 3.06 -15.56 13.17
C GLY A 73 4.18 -16.39 12.58
N GLN A 74 3.89 -17.65 12.34
CA GLN A 74 4.89 -18.63 11.94
C GLN A 74 4.75 -18.92 10.45
N THR A 75 5.60 -18.32 9.61
CA THR A 75 5.61 -18.62 8.18
C THR A 75 6.47 -19.86 7.93
N VAL A 76 5.90 -20.86 7.25
CA VAL A 76 6.54 -22.15 6.96
C VAL A 76 7.55 -22.06 5.79
N GLU A 77 7.78 -20.85 5.24
CA GLU A 77 8.63 -20.62 4.07
C GLU A 77 9.95 -19.90 4.39
N LYS A 78 10.94 -20.14 3.53
CA LYS A 78 12.37 -19.75 3.60
C LYS A 78 12.70 -18.30 3.98
N LYS A 79 11.73 -17.37 3.98
CA LYS A 79 11.95 -15.95 4.28
C LYS A 79 12.35 -15.72 5.75
N ALA A 80 11.70 -16.40 6.68
CA ALA A 80 11.99 -16.30 8.12
C ALA A 80 12.93 -17.41 8.64
N ALA A 81 13.66 -18.09 7.74
CA ALA A 81 14.48 -19.24 8.11
C ALA A 81 15.59 -18.94 9.14
N HIS A 82 15.98 -17.68 9.27
CA HIS A 82 16.97 -17.21 10.25
C HIS A 82 16.37 -16.95 11.65
N CYS A 83 15.05 -16.85 11.76
CA CYS A 83 14.36 -16.92 13.05
C CYS A 83 14.24 -18.41 13.41
N ALA A 84 15.27 -18.93 14.07
CA ALA A 84 15.38 -20.34 14.41
C ALA A 84 14.09 -20.88 15.05
N VAL A 85 13.52 -21.94 14.46
CA VAL A 85 12.35 -22.62 15.00
C VAL A 85 12.81 -23.82 15.82
N SER A 86 12.77 -23.72 17.14
CA SER A 86 12.69 -24.92 17.96
C SER A 86 11.24 -25.40 17.95
N THR A 87 11.01 -26.58 17.39
CA THR A 87 9.78 -27.41 17.34
C THR A 87 8.96 -27.43 16.05
N SER A 88 8.58 -28.65 15.68
CA SER A 88 7.85 -29.06 14.48
C SER A 88 6.47 -28.42 14.41
N VAL A 89 6.30 -27.48 13.48
CA VAL A 89 5.06 -26.71 13.32
C VAL A 89 4.05 -27.49 12.49
N LYS A 90 2.89 -27.82 13.06
CA LYS A 90 1.68 -28.16 12.30
C LYS A 90 0.95 -26.87 11.94
N GLN A 91 0.67 -26.64 10.65
CA GLN A 91 -0.07 -25.51 10.06
C GLN A 91 0.22 -24.13 10.69
N GLY A 92 1.09 -23.34 10.05
CA GLY A 92 1.41 -21.99 10.49
C GLY A 92 0.19 -21.06 10.46
N TYR A 93 -0.06 -20.37 11.58
CA TYR A 93 -1.06 -19.31 11.68
C TYR A 93 -0.38 -17.94 11.50
N THR A 94 -0.91 -17.11 10.60
CA THR A 94 -0.44 -15.74 10.36
C THR A 94 -1.55 -14.74 10.68
N TYR A 95 -1.24 -13.72 11.47
CA TYR A 95 -2.11 -12.61 11.75
C TYR A 95 -1.69 -11.40 10.92
N SER A 96 -2.58 -10.90 10.07
CA SER A 96 -2.39 -9.59 9.44
C SER A 96 -2.65 -8.51 10.49
N ILE A 97 -1.59 -7.86 10.95
CA ILE A 97 -1.67 -6.81 11.98
C ILE A 97 -2.23 -5.53 11.37
N ILE A 98 -1.89 -5.27 10.10
CA ILE A 98 -2.49 -4.18 9.34
C ILE A 98 -3.62 -4.79 8.52
N LYS A 99 -4.83 -4.75 9.08
CA LYS A 99 -6.05 -4.90 8.27
C LYS A 99 -6.13 -3.67 7.38
N PHE A 100 -5.72 -3.86 6.13
CA PHE A 100 -5.87 -2.98 4.97
C PHE A 100 -6.47 -1.61 5.28
N ILE A 101 -5.66 -0.56 5.12
CA ILE A 101 -6.17 0.75 4.72
C ILE A 101 -6.85 0.53 3.37
N THR A 102 -8.14 0.22 3.41
CA THR A 102 -9.04 0.27 2.25
C THR A 102 -9.14 1.74 1.86
N TYR A 103 -8.57 2.10 0.71
CA TYR A 103 -8.97 3.30 -0.02
C TYR A 103 -9.89 2.88 -1.15
#